data_AF-A0A351FBA0-F1
#
_entry.id   AF-A0A351FBA0-F1
#
_cell.length_a   1.000
_cell.length_b   1.000
_cell.length_c   1.000
_cell.angle_alpha   90.00
_cell.angle_beta   90.00
_cell.angle_gamma   90.00
#
_symmetry.space_group_name_H-M   'P 1'
#
loop_
_entity.id
_entity.type
_entity.pdbx_description
1 polymer ?
#
loop_
_entity_poly.entity_id
_entity_poly.type
_entity_poly.pdbx_seq_one_letter_code
_entity_poly.pdbx_strand_id
1 'polypeptide(L)'
;MKLSLTLAWILPLSLSLFCGFAFSDETNQSSESLISPEANQSEGSSAKPALAYVIPIKDQIGPPILDILRRGLKDAIREDAKVVILDMDTPGGELGVTLEIMQEIIESLEKFEGKIITYVNPEAISAGAYIAIATSEIAFSPKSQIGAAEAVSGGGGNIDASMKRKINSYLKAKIRNYAGDYRYRSQVMAAMMDANESLMIDGQPLLAADGSQIKKRGELLTLTGREACQEYGNPPAPLLGFGVFENVEAILDERFGEGNYKLVNMEINWAEETGLWLNGIAPIILSIGLVCIFVEFKTPGFGIFGVLGLVLLLIFFGSKYVAGLAGQEELLFFLLGACLVLVEVFLTPGLLLPGLVGFVLMVGSIFWAMVDVWPTPDFEWEMEVFRPPLWEMLQSVGLALAMGFIVLRILPHTPLWQSLILKETVGGSVDFSTPSSLTSSNQKEKLTGKFGITVTELFPGGEIEIEGKRFDARSTLGKIPKGQKIEVVKCTEFDLIVRPLDS
;
A
#
# COMPACT_ATOMS: atom_id res chain seq x y z
N MET A 1 -1.20 19.85 -42.88
CA MET A 1 -0.50 21.02 -42.32
C MET A 1 0.37 20.50 -41.19
N LYS A 2 1.67 20.29 -41.46
CA LYS A 2 2.65 19.78 -40.49
C LYS A 2 3.13 20.96 -39.65
N LEU A 3 3.07 20.87 -38.32
CA LEU A 3 3.84 21.72 -37.43
C LEU A 3 4.69 20.81 -36.53
N SER A 4 5.97 20.74 -36.85
CA SER A 4 7.01 20.25 -35.96
C SER A 4 7.38 21.36 -34.99
N LEU A 5 7.42 21.08 -33.69
CA LEU A 5 8.30 21.80 -32.79
C LEU A 5 8.95 20.82 -31.82
N THR A 6 10.25 20.68 -32.05
CA THR A 6 11.28 20.10 -31.22
C THR A 6 11.35 20.80 -29.86
N LEU A 7 11.28 20.03 -28.78
CA LEU A 7 11.86 20.41 -27.48
C LEU A 7 12.59 19.19 -26.91
N ALA A 8 13.71 18.85 -27.55
CA ALA A 8 14.80 18.15 -26.89
C ALA A 8 15.56 19.17 -26.03
N TRP A 9 16.29 18.67 -25.02
CA TRP A 9 17.18 19.39 -24.09
C TRP A 9 16.49 20.01 -22.86
N ILE A 10 16.50 19.27 -21.74
CA ILE A 10 17.05 19.64 -20.41
C ILE A 10 16.98 18.39 -19.49
N LEU A 11 18.10 17.67 -19.42
CA LEU A 11 18.54 16.74 -18.36
C LEU A 11 19.98 16.37 -18.77
N PRO A 12 21.01 16.55 -17.91
CA PRO A 12 21.20 15.58 -16.83
C PRO A 12 21.88 16.14 -15.56
N LEU A 13 21.50 15.67 -14.36
CA LEU A 13 22.41 15.69 -13.20
C LEU A 13 21.89 14.81 -12.05
N SER A 14 22.33 13.54 -12.02
CA SER A 14 22.73 12.81 -10.80
C SER A 14 22.95 11.33 -11.13
N LEU A 15 24.13 11.01 -11.68
CA LEU A 15 24.64 9.65 -11.76
C LEU A 15 26.06 9.66 -11.18
N SER A 16 26.18 9.37 -9.89
CA SER A 16 27.46 9.26 -9.21
C SER A 16 27.34 8.35 -8.01
N LEU A 17 27.54 7.05 -8.22
CA LEU A 17 28.03 6.08 -7.23
C LEU A 17 28.13 4.71 -7.92
N PHE A 18 29.22 4.46 -8.65
CA PHE A 18 29.76 3.11 -8.87
C PHE A 18 31.10 3.22 -9.61
N CYS A 19 32.20 3.24 -8.86
CA CYS A 19 33.52 2.88 -9.37
C CYS A 19 34.45 2.58 -8.18
N GLY A 20 34.98 1.36 -8.15
CA GLY A 20 36.11 1.01 -7.32
C GLY A 20 36.10 -0.44 -6.90
N PHE A 21 36.51 -1.35 -7.77
CA PHE A 21 37.48 -2.39 -7.40
C PHE A 21 38.34 -2.73 -8.62
N ALA A 22 39.64 -2.59 -8.40
CA ALA A 22 40.68 -2.59 -9.40
C ALA A 22 41.13 -4.01 -9.77
N PHE A 23 41.57 -4.13 -11.02
CA PHE A 23 42.41 -5.21 -11.53
C PHE A 23 43.77 -5.22 -10.81
N SER A 24 44.24 -6.41 -10.43
CA SER A 24 45.67 -6.71 -10.24
C SER A 24 46.02 -7.94 -11.08
N ASP A 25 46.77 -7.69 -12.15
CA ASP A 25 47.50 -8.68 -12.96
C ASP A 25 48.75 -9.11 -12.17
N GLU A 26 48.98 -10.40 -11.99
CA GLU A 26 50.33 -10.91 -11.72
C GLU A 26 50.54 -12.34 -12.26
N THR A 27 51.36 -12.38 -13.33
CA THR A 27 52.42 -13.35 -13.66
C THR A 27 52.11 -14.83 -13.91
N ASN A 28 52.32 -15.14 -15.19
CA ASN A 28 52.62 -16.43 -15.82
C ASN A 28 53.88 -17.12 -15.23
N GLN A 29 53.77 -18.38 -14.82
CA GLN A 29 54.86 -19.36 -14.86
C GLN A 29 54.33 -20.72 -15.28
N SER A 30 54.95 -21.26 -16.32
CA SER A 30 54.74 -22.60 -16.86
C SER A 30 55.83 -23.53 -16.34
N SER A 31 55.47 -24.73 -15.90
CA SER A 31 56.39 -25.87 -15.84
C SER A 31 55.64 -27.20 -15.76
N GLU A 32 55.77 -27.93 -16.88
CA GLU A 32 56.05 -29.36 -16.98
C GLU A 32 54.98 -30.42 -16.67
N SER A 33 54.77 -31.21 -17.72
CA SER A 33 54.10 -32.49 -17.84
C SER A 33 54.76 -33.60 -17.00
N LEU A 34 53.95 -34.38 -16.30
CA LEU A 34 54.22 -35.80 -16.04
C LEU A 34 52.92 -36.61 -16.22
N ILE A 35 52.92 -37.42 -17.27
CA ILE A 35 51.93 -38.47 -17.54
C ILE A 35 52.37 -39.74 -16.80
N SER A 36 51.46 -40.42 -16.10
CA SER A 36 51.29 -41.89 -15.96
C SER A 36 50.31 -42.21 -14.81
N PRO A 37 49.65 -43.39 -14.77
CA PRO A 37 48.60 -43.87 -15.67
C PRO A 37 47.30 -44.20 -14.89
N GLU A 38 46.27 -44.55 -15.65
CA GLU A 38 44.92 -44.97 -15.26
C GLU A 38 44.79 -45.77 -13.94
N ALA A 39 43.97 -45.24 -13.04
CA ALA A 39 43.19 -46.05 -12.11
C ALA A 39 41.71 -45.88 -12.47
N ASN A 40 41.20 -46.88 -13.18
CA ASN A 40 39.80 -47.06 -13.56
C ASN A 40 38.94 -47.16 -12.28
N GLN A 41 38.43 -46.03 -11.81
CA GLN A 41 37.26 -46.00 -10.95
C GLN A 41 36.07 -45.71 -11.84
N SER A 42 35.14 -46.66 -11.86
CA SER A 42 33.82 -46.49 -12.45
C SER A 42 33.18 -45.21 -11.91
N GLU A 43 33.20 -44.15 -12.71
CA GLU A 43 32.32 -43.01 -12.55
C GLU A 43 30.89 -43.52 -12.76
N GLY A 44 30.26 -43.95 -11.67
CA GLY A 44 28.82 -43.89 -11.58
C GLY A 44 28.46 -42.43 -11.79
N SER A 45 27.85 -42.12 -12.94
CA SER A 45 27.29 -40.82 -13.27
C SER A 45 26.44 -40.34 -12.10
N SER A 46 27.01 -39.52 -11.21
CA SER A 46 26.25 -38.73 -10.25
C SER A 46 25.50 -37.71 -11.08
N ALA A 47 24.28 -38.08 -11.49
CA ALA A 47 23.37 -37.18 -12.15
C ALA A 47 23.25 -35.92 -11.27
N LYS A 48 23.43 -34.75 -11.87
CA LYS A 48 23.25 -33.47 -11.18
C LYS A 48 21.85 -33.46 -10.56
N PRO A 49 21.70 -33.10 -9.27
CA PRO A 49 20.40 -33.14 -8.60
C PRO A 49 19.38 -32.28 -9.34
N ALA A 50 18.14 -32.76 -9.44
CA ALA A 50 17.06 -32.05 -10.10
C ALA A 50 16.77 -30.73 -9.37
N LEU A 51 16.80 -29.61 -10.10
CA LEU A 51 16.50 -28.32 -9.50
C LEU A 51 14.97 -28.14 -9.41
N ALA A 52 14.48 -27.89 -8.20
CA ALA A 52 13.07 -27.62 -7.91
C ALA A 52 12.94 -26.19 -7.40
N TYR A 53 12.04 -25.41 -8.01
CA TYR A 53 11.81 -24.01 -7.67
C TYR A 53 10.44 -23.83 -7.01
N VAL A 54 10.35 -23.17 -5.87
CA VAL A 54 9.09 -22.91 -5.17
C VAL A 54 8.74 -21.44 -5.27
N ILE A 55 7.56 -21.15 -5.82
CA ILE A 55 7.00 -19.81 -5.94
C ILE A 55 5.81 -19.71 -4.99
N PRO A 56 5.84 -18.82 -3.98
CA PRO A 56 4.72 -18.62 -3.08
C PRO A 56 3.57 -17.88 -3.79
N ILE A 57 2.38 -18.44 -3.74
CA ILE A 57 1.13 -17.80 -4.20
C ILE A 57 0.20 -17.73 -2.99
N LYS A 58 0.33 -16.66 -2.21
CA LYS A 58 -0.32 -16.49 -0.91
C LYS A 58 -1.28 -15.30 -0.94
N ASP A 59 -2.30 -15.37 -0.08
CA ASP A 59 -3.31 -14.32 0.12
C ASP A 59 -4.13 -14.00 -1.14
N GLN A 60 -4.73 -12.81 -1.18
CA GLN A 60 -5.59 -12.38 -2.26
C GLN A 60 -4.81 -12.22 -3.58
N ILE A 61 -5.32 -12.82 -4.66
CA ILE A 61 -4.74 -12.69 -6.00
C ILE A 61 -4.91 -11.26 -6.51
N GLY A 62 -3.78 -10.60 -6.75
CA GLY A 62 -3.68 -9.26 -7.33
C GLY A 62 -2.36 -9.08 -8.10
N PRO A 63 -2.14 -7.92 -8.73
CA PRO A 63 -0.97 -7.63 -9.58
C PRO A 63 0.41 -8.01 -9.00
N PRO A 64 0.69 -7.86 -7.69
CA PRO A 64 1.99 -8.26 -7.12
C PRO A 64 2.27 -9.74 -7.24
N ILE A 65 1.25 -10.59 -7.09
CA ILE A 65 1.37 -12.05 -7.21
C ILE A 65 1.73 -12.42 -8.64
N LEU A 66 1.22 -11.69 -9.64
CA LEU A 66 1.59 -11.87 -11.03
C LEU A 66 3.06 -11.51 -11.29
N ASP A 67 3.57 -10.43 -10.68
CA ASP A 67 4.98 -10.05 -10.81
C ASP A 67 5.92 -11.04 -10.11
N ILE A 68 5.53 -11.54 -8.93
CA ILE A 68 6.23 -12.61 -8.22
C ILE A 68 6.27 -13.87 -9.09
N LEU A 69 5.14 -14.28 -9.65
CA LEU A 69 5.05 -15.44 -10.54
C LEU A 69 5.94 -15.28 -11.77
N ARG A 70 5.86 -14.14 -12.47
CA ARG A 70 6.69 -13.86 -13.65
C ARG A 70 8.18 -13.94 -13.34
N ARG A 71 8.60 -13.35 -12.23
CA ARG A 71 9.99 -13.39 -11.77
C ARG A 71 10.42 -14.82 -11.45
N GLY A 72 9.63 -15.55 -10.66
CA GLY A 72 9.93 -16.93 -10.28
C GLY A 72 10.00 -17.88 -11.47
N LEU A 73 9.05 -17.79 -12.41
CA LEU A 73 9.06 -18.61 -13.63
C LEU A 73 10.26 -18.29 -14.51
N LYS A 74 10.58 -16.99 -14.68
CA LYS A 74 11.75 -16.55 -15.46
C LYS A 74 13.06 -17.06 -14.87
N ASP A 75 13.20 -17.03 -13.55
CA ASP A 75 14.41 -17.52 -12.87
C ASP A 75 14.48 -19.06 -12.94
N ALA A 76 13.37 -19.77 -12.73
CA ALA A 76 13.30 -21.22 -12.88
C ALA A 76 13.66 -21.69 -14.30
N ILE A 77 13.16 -21.01 -15.34
CA ILE A 77 13.50 -21.30 -16.74
C ILE A 77 14.99 -21.01 -17.00
N ARG A 78 15.52 -19.88 -16.49
CA ARG A 78 16.94 -19.51 -16.68
C ARG A 78 17.89 -20.53 -16.04
N GLU A 79 17.51 -21.08 -14.89
CA GLU A 79 18.32 -22.05 -14.14
C GLU A 79 18.12 -23.51 -14.57
N ASP A 80 17.33 -23.76 -15.62
CA ASP A 80 16.98 -25.11 -16.10
C ASP A 80 16.37 -25.99 -14.99
N ALA A 81 15.43 -25.41 -14.23
CA ALA A 81 14.67 -26.16 -13.24
C ALA A 81 13.89 -27.31 -13.89
N LYS A 82 13.76 -28.45 -13.18
CA LYS A 82 12.98 -29.60 -13.65
C LYS A 82 11.54 -29.57 -13.17
N VAL A 83 11.27 -28.83 -12.10
CA VAL A 83 9.92 -28.59 -11.59
C VAL A 83 9.81 -27.20 -10.98
N VAL A 84 8.67 -26.56 -11.18
CA VAL A 84 8.24 -25.38 -10.44
C VAL A 84 7.03 -25.77 -9.61
N ILE A 85 7.04 -25.43 -8.32
CA ILE A 85 5.94 -25.66 -7.40
C ILE A 85 5.35 -24.31 -7.02
N LEU A 86 4.08 -24.10 -7.37
CA LEU A 86 3.30 -22.96 -6.89
C LEU A 86 2.70 -23.35 -5.54
N ASP A 87 3.29 -22.87 -4.45
CA ASP A 87 2.79 -23.12 -3.09
C ASP A 87 1.61 -22.19 -2.81
N MET A 88 0.40 -22.73 -2.98
CA MET A 88 -0.85 -21.99 -3.12
C MET A 88 -1.62 -21.95 -1.80
N ASP A 89 -1.93 -20.74 -1.35
CA ASP A 89 -2.87 -20.48 -0.26
C ASP A 89 -3.63 -19.18 -0.54
N THR A 90 -4.80 -19.29 -1.19
CA THR A 90 -5.56 -18.10 -1.59
C THR A 90 -7.08 -18.29 -1.39
N PRO A 91 -7.76 -17.28 -0.83
CA PRO A 91 -9.22 -17.23 -0.80
C PRO A 91 -9.83 -16.77 -2.13
N GLY A 92 -9.01 -16.34 -3.10
CA GLY A 92 -9.45 -15.76 -4.35
C GLY A 92 -8.81 -14.41 -4.64
N GLY A 93 -9.37 -13.69 -5.61
CA GLY A 93 -8.91 -12.35 -5.95
C GLY A 93 -9.43 -11.91 -7.29
N GLU A 94 -8.68 -11.02 -7.92
CA GLU A 94 -9.10 -10.32 -9.11
C GLU A 94 -9.13 -11.24 -10.34
N LEU A 95 -10.28 -11.35 -11.00
CA LEU A 95 -10.45 -12.23 -12.16
C LEU A 95 -9.51 -11.85 -13.31
N GLY A 96 -9.28 -10.56 -13.51
CA GLY A 96 -8.40 -10.03 -14.53
C GLY A 96 -6.96 -10.55 -14.39
N VAL A 97 -6.36 -10.27 -13.23
CA VAL A 97 -5.04 -10.81 -12.85
C VAL A 97 -5.02 -12.33 -12.88
N THR A 98 -6.09 -12.99 -12.41
CA THR A 98 -6.21 -14.45 -12.47
C THR A 98 -6.03 -14.96 -13.91
N LEU A 99 -6.73 -14.32 -14.86
CA LEU A 99 -6.63 -14.69 -16.28
C LEU A 99 -5.25 -14.39 -16.87
N GLU A 100 -4.57 -13.34 -16.42
CA GLU A 100 -3.18 -13.04 -16.80
C GLU A 100 -2.20 -14.08 -16.23
N ILE A 101 -2.35 -14.45 -14.97
CA ILE A 101 -1.57 -15.52 -14.33
C ILE A 101 -1.73 -16.83 -15.08
N MET A 102 -2.97 -17.22 -15.40
CA MET A 102 -3.22 -18.44 -16.18
C MET A 102 -2.52 -18.39 -17.55
N GLN A 103 -2.60 -17.25 -18.24
CA GLN A 103 -1.96 -17.06 -19.53
C GLN A 103 -0.42 -17.15 -19.41
N GLU A 104 0.17 -16.50 -18.40
CA GLU A 104 1.60 -16.54 -18.11
C GLU A 104 2.10 -17.97 -17.81
N ILE A 105 1.34 -18.74 -17.02
CA ILE A 105 1.65 -20.14 -16.73
C ILE A 105 1.68 -20.95 -18.02
N ILE A 106 0.68 -20.78 -18.89
CA ILE A 106 0.56 -21.56 -20.12
C ILE A 106 1.65 -21.19 -21.12
N GLU A 107 1.91 -19.90 -21.33
CA GLU A 107 3.01 -19.44 -22.17
C GLU A 107 4.38 -19.86 -21.62
N SER A 108 4.51 -19.99 -20.31
CA SER A 108 5.71 -20.52 -19.67
C SER A 108 5.84 -22.02 -19.89
N LEU A 109 4.76 -22.80 -19.82
CA LEU A 109 4.76 -24.24 -20.12
C LEU A 109 5.17 -24.55 -21.57
N GLU A 110 4.94 -23.63 -22.52
CA GLU A 110 5.45 -23.78 -23.89
C GLU A 110 6.97 -23.64 -24.00
N LYS A 111 7.60 -22.93 -23.05
CA LYS A 111 9.05 -22.63 -23.04
C LYS A 111 9.82 -23.43 -21.98
N PHE A 112 9.11 -24.01 -21.02
CA PHE A 112 9.67 -24.73 -19.88
C PHE A 112 9.56 -26.24 -20.11
N GLU A 113 10.71 -26.92 -20.15
CA GLU A 113 10.75 -28.38 -20.35
C GLU A 113 10.28 -29.18 -19.11
N GLY A 114 10.23 -28.53 -17.94
CA GLY A 114 9.79 -29.12 -16.69
C GLY A 114 8.26 -29.11 -16.51
N LYS A 115 7.83 -29.39 -15.27
CA LYS A 115 6.41 -29.32 -14.87
C LYS A 115 6.18 -28.15 -13.94
N ILE A 116 5.06 -27.44 -14.14
CA ILE A 116 4.54 -26.50 -13.13
C ILE A 116 3.46 -27.24 -12.35
N ILE A 117 3.66 -27.37 -11.04
CA ILE A 117 2.75 -28.07 -10.12
C ILE A 117 2.14 -27.04 -9.18
N THR A 118 0.82 -26.96 -9.09
CA THR A 118 0.20 -26.25 -7.97
C THR A 118 0.13 -27.17 -6.76
N TYR A 119 0.74 -26.78 -5.65
CA TYR A 119 0.56 -27.42 -4.36
C TYR A 119 -0.44 -26.61 -3.53
N VAL A 120 -1.66 -27.12 -3.37
CA VAL A 120 -2.72 -26.45 -2.62
C VAL A 120 -2.51 -26.69 -1.13
N ASN A 121 -2.18 -25.63 -0.39
CA ASN A 121 -1.82 -25.70 1.02
C ASN A 121 -2.07 -24.40 1.82
N PRO A 122 -3.21 -24.29 2.53
CA PRO A 122 -4.40 -25.15 2.43
C PRO A 122 -5.39 -24.75 1.33
N GLU A 123 -5.45 -23.49 0.88
CA GLU A 123 -6.59 -23.04 0.07
C GLU A 123 -6.27 -22.72 -1.39
N ALA A 124 -7.16 -23.15 -2.31
CA ALA A 124 -7.23 -22.68 -3.68
C ALA A 124 -8.68 -22.34 -4.04
N ILE A 125 -9.21 -21.30 -3.40
CA ILE A 125 -10.58 -20.85 -3.57
C ILE A 125 -10.67 -19.78 -4.65
N SER A 126 -11.79 -19.75 -5.37
CA SER A 126 -12.07 -18.75 -6.40
C SER A 126 -10.96 -18.65 -7.45
N ALA A 127 -10.24 -17.54 -7.53
CA ALA A 127 -9.08 -17.36 -8.40
C ALA A 127 -8.06 -18.51 -8.30
N GLY A 128 -7.81 -19.04 -7.09
CA GLY A 128 -6.87 -20.15 -6.88
C GLY A 128 -7.22 -21.40 -7.67
N ALA A 129 -8.51 -21.74 -7.79
CA ALA A 129 -8.96 -22.86 -8.59
C ALA A 129 -8.66 -22.67 -10.08
N TYR A 130 -8.87 -21.45 -10.62
CA TYR A 130 -8.52 -21.13 -12.01
C TYR A 130 -7.01 -21.27 -12.26
N ILE A 131 -6.18 -20.74 -11.36
CA ILE A 131 -4.72 -20.81 -11.47
C ILE A 131 -4.25 -22.26 -11.43
N ALA A 132 -4.76 -23.06 -10.48
CA ALA A 132 -4.41 -24.47 -10.35
C ALA A 132 -4.70 -25.26 -11.63
N ILE A 133 -5.84 -25.02 -12.28
CA ILE A 133 -6.27 -25.70 -13.52
C ILE A 133 -5.34 -25.42 -14.69
N ALA A 134 -4.71 -24.24 -14.74
CA ALA A 134 -3.77 -23.83 -15.79
C ALA A 134 -2.40 -24.51 -15.65
N THR A 135 -2.07 -25.09 -14.50
CA THR A 135 -0.79 -25.79 -14.29
C THR A 135 -0.79 -27.21 -14.87
N SER A 136 0.39 -27.82 -14.94
CA SER A 136 0.51 -29.21 -15.39
C SER A 136 -0.23 -30.13 -14.43
N GLU A 137 0.14 -30.11 -13.15
CA GLU A 137 -0.36 -31.06 -12.16
C GLU A 137 -0.76 -30.34 -10.88
N ILE A 138 -1.68 -30.94 -10.12
CA ILE A 138 -2.16 -30.38 -8.86
C ILE A 138 -1.88 -31.39 -7.75
N ALA A 139 -1.16 -30.94 -6.73
CA ALA A 139 -0.90 -31.63 -5.49
C ALA A 139 -1.68 -30.96 -4.36
N PHE A 140 -2.00 -31.71 -3.32
CA PHE A 140 -2.85 -31.25 -2.24
C PHE A 140 -2.22 -31.52 -0.88
N SER A 141 -2.38 -30.61 0.08
CA SER A 141 -2.06 -30.90 1.49
C SER A 141 -3.20 -31.68 2.17
N PRO A 142 -3.00 -32.34 3.33
CA PRO A 142 -4.03 -33.18 3.95
C PRO A 142 -5.30 -32.44 4.38
N LYS A 143 -5.18 -31.13 4.60
CA LYS A 143 -6.28 -30.23 5.01
C LYS A 143 -6.65 -29.24 3.91
N SER A 144 -6.24 -29.52 2.67
CA SER A 144 -6.44 -28.60 1.56
C SER A 144 -7.87 -28.62 1.02
N GLN A 145 -8.25 -27.51 0.40
CA GLN A 145 -9.53 -27.34 -0.28
C GLN A 145 -9.41 -26.50 -1.56
N ILE A 146 -10.18 -26.86 -2.57
CA ILE A 146 -10.20 -26.20 -3.89
C ILE A 146 -11.63 -26.09 -4.40
N GLY A 147 -11.98 -24.95 -5.02
CA GLY A 147 -13.27 -24.75 -5.67
C GLY A 147 -13.90 -23.41 -5.35
N ALA A 148 -15.24 -23.38 -5.25
CA ALA A 148 -16.05 -22.17 -5.07
C ALA A 148 -15.61 -21.01 -5.99
N ALA A 149 -15.59 -21.29 -7.30
CA ALA A 149 -14.97 -20.46 -8.33
C ALA A 149 -15.95 -19.72 -9.23
N GLU A 150 -17.12 -19.40 -8.67
CA GLU A 150 -18.11 -18.58 -9.35
C GLU A 150 -17.62 -17.12 -9.42
N ALA A 151 -17.68 -16.53 -10.61
CA ALA A 151 -17.31 -15.14 -10.79
C ALA A 151 -18.27 -14.23 -10.00
N VAL A 152 -17.70 -13.37 -9.17
CA VAL A 152 -18.40 -12.35 -8.38
C VAL A 152 -17.87 -10.96 -8.75
N SER A 153 -18.68 -9.93 -8.49
CA SER A 153 -18.19 -8.55 -8.59
C SER A 153 -17.11 -8.33 -7.51
N GLY A 154 -16.09 -7.51 -7.77
CA GLY A 154 -14.96 -7.27 -6.86
C GLY A 154 -15.35 -6.85 -5.43
N GLY A 155 -16.56 -6.31 -5.25
CA GLY A 155 -17.14 -5.97 -3.95
C GLY A 155 -17.98 -7.06 -3.26
N GLY A 156 -17.96 -8.31 -3.75
CA GLY A 156 -18.83 -9.41 -3.28
C GLY A 156 -20.31 -9.21 -3.64
N GLY A 157 -20.59 -8.33 -4.59
CA GLY A 157 -21.93 -8.01 -5.11
C GLY A 157 -22.44 -9.05 -6.12
N ASN A 158 -23.76 -9.06 -6.33
CA ASN A 158 -24.39 -9.97 -7.27
C ASN A 158 -24.25 -9.40 -8.69
N ILE A 159 -23.53 -10.11 -9.57
CA ILE A 159 -23.48 -9.79 -11.00
C ILE A 159 -24.87 -10.05 -11.62
N ASP A 160 -25.35 -9.14 -12.48
CA ASP A 160 -26.56 -9.37 -13.27
C ASP A 160 -26.53 -10.75 -13.95
N ALA A 161 -27.69 -11.42 -13.96
CA ALA A 161 -27.80 -12.80 -14.44
C ALA A 161 -27.40 -12.94 -15.91
N SER A 162 -27.61 -11.91 -16.75
CA SER A 162 -27.18 -11.91 -18.15
C SER A 162 -25.66 -11.79 -18.27
N MET A 163 -25.07 -10.87 -17.53
CA MET A 163 -23.61 -10.69 -17.52
C MET A 163 -22.89 -11.93 -16.98
N LYS A 164 -23.38 -12.48 -15.87
CA LYS A 164 -22.86 -13.73 -15.27
C LYS A 164 -22.89 -14.89 -16.27
N ARG A 165 -23.97 -15.04 -17.05
CA ARG A 165 -24.05 -16.07 -18.10
C ARG A 165 -22.99 -15.86 -19.20
N LYS A 166 -22.74 -14.62 -19.63
CA LYS A 166 -21.69 -14.32 -20.63
C LYS A 166 -20.30 -14.62 -20.07
N ILE A 167 -20.01 -14.19 -18.85
CA ILE A 167 -18.73 -14.46 -18.16
C ILE A 167 -18.53 -15.98 -18.02
N ASN A 168 -19.51 -16.70 -17.48
CA ASN A 168 -19.43 -18.15 -17.32
C ASN A 168 -19.26 -18.86 -18.68
N SER A 169 -19.95 -18.42 -19.73
CA SER A 169 -19.80 -18.99 -21.08
C SER A 169 -18.37 -18.81 -21.61
N TYR A 170 -17.81 -17.61 -21.48
CA TYR A 170 -16.43 -17.29 -21.85
C TYR A 170 -15.42 -18.09 -21.04
N LEU A 171 -15.54 -18.11 -19.71
CA LEU A 171 -14.63 -18.82 -18.82
C LEU A 171 -14.69 -20.33 -19.05
N LYS A 172 -15.87 -20.93 -19.26
CA LYS A 172 -16.01 -22.35 -19.62
C LYS A 172 -15.25 -22.66 -20.92
N ALA A 173 -15.29 -21.79 -21.92
CA ALA A 173 -14.54 -21.97 -23.16
C ALA A 173 -13.01 -21.87 -22.93
N LYS A 174 -12.57 -20.89 -22.15
CA LYS A 174 -11.17 -20.69 -21.81
C LYS A 174 -10.61 -21.87 -20.99
N ILE A 175 -11.36 -22.36 -20.01
CA ILE A 175 -11.01 -23.56 -19.23
C ILE A 175 -10.89 -24.79 -20.12
N ARG A 176 -11.77 -25.00 -21.11
CA ARG A 176 -11.62 -26.13 -22.03
C ARG A 176 -10.30 -26.10 -22.81
N ASN A 177 -9.79 -24.91 -23.14
CA ASN A 177 -8.49 -24.77 -23.80
C ASN A 177 -7.34 -25.09 -22.84
N TYR A 178 -7.48 -24.75 -21.55
CA TYR A 178 -6.41 -24.83 -20.57
C TYR A 178 -6.37 -26.14 -19.79
N ALA A 179 -7.50 -26.83 -19.70
CA ALA A 179 -7.60 -28.12 -19.03
C ALA A 179 -6.83 -29.24 -19.73
N GLY A 180 -6.32 -29.01 -20.95
CA GLY A 180 -5.53 -29.98 -21.72
C GLY A 180 -6.23 -31.33 -21.88
N ASP A 181 -5.44 -32.40 -21.83
CA ASP A 181 -5.92 -33.78 -21.98
C ASP A 181 -6.47 -34.39 -20.66
N TYR A 182 -6.62 -33.60 -19.59
CA TYR A 182 -7.10 -34.09 -18.30
C TYR A 182 -8.62 -34.35 -18.33
N ARG A 183 -8.97 -35.64 -18.29
CA ARG A 183 -10.34 -36.16 -18.52
C ARG A 183 -11.46 -35.40 -17.79
N TYR A 184 -11.29 -35.11 -16.50
CA TYR A 184 -12.34 -34.54 -15.68
C TYR A 184 -12.16 -33.04 -15.41
N ARG A 185 -10.97 -32.48 -15.68
CA ARG A 185 -10.56 -31.15 -15.24
C ARG A 185 -11.53 -30.04 -15.69
N SER A 186 -11.96 -30.08 -16.96
CA SER A 186 -12.97 -29.12 -17.48
C SER A 186 -14.33 -29.25 -16.79
N GLN A 187 -14.78 -30.48 -16.50
CA GLN A 187 -16.09 -30.74 -15.90
C GLN A 187 -16.10 -30.35 -14.42
N VAL A 188 -15.02 -30.67 -13.70
CA VAL A 188 -14.79 -30.26 -12.31
C VAL A 188 -14.83 -28.75 -12.20
N MET A 189 -14.05 -28.05 -13.04
CA MET A 189 -14.00 -26.60 -13.01
C MET A 189 -15.34 -25.96 -13.40
N ALA A 190 -16.08 -26.53 -14.35
CA ALA A 190 -17.44 -26.06 -14.68
C ALA A 190 -18.40 -26.15 -13.48
N ALA A 191 -18.31 -27.21 -12.68
CA ALA A 191 -19.09 -27.39 -11.46
C ALA A 191 -18.62 -26.51 -10.29
N MET A 192 -17.35 -26.09 -10.28
CA MET A 192 -16.81 -25.12 -9.32
C MET A 192 -17.30 -23.69 -9.61
N MET A 193 -17.53 -23.34 -10.88
CA MET A 193 -17.91 -21.98 -11.29
C MET A 193 -19.41 -21.73 -11.47
N ASP A 194 -20.21 -22.77 -11.60
CA ASP A 194 -21.65 -22.64 -11.88
C ASP A 194 -22.45 -23.62 -11.03
N ALA A 195 -23.26 -23.07 -10.11
CA ALA A 195 -24.08 -23.84 -9.19
C ALA A 195 -25.11 -24.74 -9.91
N ASN A 196 -25.46 -24.39 -11.16
CA ASN A 196 -26.41 -25.15 -11.98
C ASN A 196 -25.77 -26.33 -12.72
N GLU A 197 -24.44 -26.40 -12.80
CA GLU A 197 -23.76 -27.54 -13.41
C GLU A 197 -23.78 -28.72 -12.42
N SER A 198 -24.25 -29.87 -12.89
CA SER A 198 -24.13 -31.12 -12.14
C SER A 198 -22.90 -31.87 -12.61
N LEU A 199 -22.05 -32.26 -11.67
CA LEU A 199 -20.92 -33.15 -11.94
C LEU A 199 -21.33 -34.59 -11.64
N MET A 200 -21.51 -35.37 -12.69
CA MET A 200 -21.87 -36.78 -12.62
C MET A 200 -20.80 -37.58 -13.36
N ILE A 201 -20.20 -38.57 -12.70
CA ILE A 201 -19.26 -39.48 -13.34
C ILE A 201 -19.90 -40.86 -13.41
N ASP A 202 -19.93 -41.45 -14.60
CA ASP A 202 -20.61 -42.73 -14.88
C ASP A 202 -22.08 -42.75 -14.43
N GLY A 203 -22.75 -41.59 -14.50
CA GLY A 203 -24.15 -41.42 -14.10
C GLY A 203 -24.39 -41.34 -12.58
N GLN A 204 -23.32 -41.30 -11.77
CA GLN A 204 -23.40 -41.14 -10.31
C GLN A 204 -22.91 -39.75 -9.87
N PRO A 205 -23.52 -39.15 -8.84
CA PRO A 205 -23.00 -37.93 -8.25
C PRO A 205 -21.70 -38.22 -7.50
N LEU A 206 -20.87 -37.18 -7.29
CA LEU A 206 -19.73 -37.31 -6.41
C LEU A 206 -20.18 -37.45 -4.95
N LEU A 207 -19.60 -38.43 -4.25
CA LEU A 207 -19.91 -38.74 -2.86
C LEU A 207 -18.67 -38.51 -1.99
N ALA A 208 -18.88 -37.92 -0.82
CA ALA A 208 -17.88 -37.80 0.23
C ALA A 208 -17.66 -39.17 0.91
N ALA A 209 -16.65 -39.25 1.77
CA ALA A 209 -16.31 -40.49 2.49
C ALA A 209 -17.44 -41.04 3.38
N ASP A 210 -18.35 -40.18 3.84
CA ASP A 210 -19.53 -40.56 4.63
C ASP A 210 -20.76 -40.96 3.78
N GLY A 211 -20.61 -40.96 2.45
CA GLY A 211 -21.68 -41.28 1.50
C GLY A 211 -22.63 -40.12 1.18
N SER A 212 -22.41 -38.93 1.74
CA SER A 212 -23.17 -37.73 1.37
C SER A 212 -22.75 -37.19 0.00
N GLN A 213 -23.64 -36.50 -0.71
CA GLN A 213 -23.29 -35.85 -1.97
C GLN A 213 -22.39 -34.65 -1.68
N ILE A 214 -21.23 -34.60 -2.34
CA ILE A 214 -20.28 -33.48 -2.21
C ILE A 214 -20.92 -32.17 -2.67
N LYS A 215 -21.66 -32.22 -3.79
CA LYS A 215 -22.33 -31.06 -4.38
C LYS A 215 -23.84 -31.31 -4.45
N LYS A 216 -24.63 -30.51 -3.75
CA LYS A 216 -26.09 -30.51 -3.93
C LYS A 216 -26.51 -29.55 -5.03
N ARG A 217 -27.76 -29.67 -5.45
CA ARG A 217 -28.34 -28.78 -6.47
C ARG A 217 -28.35 -27.33 -5.96
N GLY A 218 -27.76 -26.42 -6.74
CA GLY A 218 -27.69 -25.00 -6.38
C GLY A 218 -26.48 -24.62 -5.52
N GLU A 219 -25.62 -25.56 -5.17
CA GLU A 219 -24.32 -25.29 -4.52
C GLU A 219 -23.18 -25.32 -5.54
N LEU A 220 -22.09 -24.62 -5.25
CA LEU A 220 -20.84 -24.75 -6.01
C LEU A 220 -20.07 -26.00 -5.56
N LEU A 221 -19.27 -26.57 -6.45
CA LEU A 221 -18.35 -27.63 -6.07
C LEU A 221 -17.17 -27.05 -5.28
N THR A 222 -16.92 -27.62 -4.12
CA THR A 222 -15.66 -27.48 -3.38
C THR A 222 -15.20 -28.88 -2.99
N LEU A 223 -13.94 -29.19 -3.23
CA LEU A 223 -13.35 -30.49 -2.97
C LEU A 223 -12.28 -30.35 -1.89
N THR A 224 -12.22 -31.31 -0.99
CA THR A 224 -11.01 -31.55 -0.19
C THR A 224 -9.91 -32.15 -1.07
N GLY A 225 -8.65 -32.04 -0.64
CA GLY A 225 -7.53 -32.65 -1.36
C GLY A 225 -7.69 -34.15 -1.63
N ARG A 226 -8.28 -34.89 -0.68
CA ARG A 226 -8.56 -36.34 -0.84
C ARG A 226 -9.63 -36.61 -1.91
N GLU A 227 -10.71 -35.85 -1.93
CA GLU A 227 -11.77 -35.99 -2.94
C GLU A 227 -11.26 -35.58 -4.33
N ALA A 228 -10.40 -34.55 -4.40
CA ALA A 228 -9.77 -34.12 -5.63
C ALA A 228 -8.79 -35.15 -6.23
N CYS A 229 -8.23 -36.05 -5.41
CA CYS A 229 -7.34 -37.13 -5.87
C CYS A 229 -8.06 -38.47 -6.10
N GLN A 230 -9.37 -38.55 -5.82
CA GLN A 230 -10.12 -39.79 -5.99
C GLN A 230 -10.23 -40.16 -7.46
N GLU A 231 -10.06 -41.45 -7.77
CA GLU A 231 -10.15 -41.97 -9.13
C GLU A 231 -11.58 -42.35 -9.50
N TYR A 232 -11.95 -42.06 -10.75
CA TYR A 232 -13.24 -42.41 -11.33
C TYR A 232 -13.08 -42.94 -12.77
N GLY A 233 -14.14 -43.55 -13.30
CA GLY A 233 -14.19 -44.06 -14.67
C GLY A 233 -13.45 -45.38 -14.89
N ASN A 234 -13.52 -45.85 -16.14
CA ASN A 234 -12.78 -47.02 -16.62
C ASN A 234 -12.07 -46.68 -17.95
N PRO A 235 -10.73 -46.62 -18.01
CA PRO A 235 -9.78 -46.90 -16.92
C PRO A 235 -9.85 -45.83 -15.81
N PRO A 236 -9.53 -46.16 -14.55
CA PRO A 236 -9.51 -45.18 -13.45
C PRO A 236 -8.62 -43.98 -13.78
N ALA A 237 -9.11 -42.78 -13.48
CA ALA A 237 -8.34 -41.55 -13.59
C ALA A 237 -8.69 -40.60 -12.44
N PRO A 238 -7.72 -39.87 -11.87
CA PRO A 238 -7.96 -38.94 -10.78
C PRO A 238 -8.88 -37.79 -11.21
N LEU A 239 -9.71 -37.32 -10.29
CA LEU A 239 -10.65 -36.23 -10.53
C LEU A 239 -9.94 -34.93 -10.90
N LEU A 240 -8.86 -34.59 -10.19
CA LEU A 240 -8.14 -33.34 -10.39
C LEU A 240 -6.65 -33.43 -10.05
N GLY A 241 -6.30 -33.95 -8.87
CA GLY A 241 -4.92 -34.02 -8.38
C GLY A 241 -4.30 -35.40 -8.44
N PHE A 242 -2.97 -35.46 -8.40
CA PHE A 242 -2.25 -36.75 -8.45
C PHE A 242 -1.94 -37.32 -7.06
N GLY A 243 -2.04 -36.53 -5.99
CA GLY A 243 -1.75 -37.02 -4.65
C GLY A 243 -1.90 -35.98 -3.55
N VAL A 244 -1.87 -36.50 -2.31
CA VAL A 244 -1.93 -35.72 -1.08
C VAL A 244 -0.60 -35.85 -0.34
N PHE A 245 0.04 -34.73 -0.04
CA PHE A 245 1.41 -34.63 0.48
C PHE A 245 1.46 -33.73 1.71
N GLU A 246 2.31 -34.04 2.70
CA GLU A 246 2.43 -33.21 3.92
C GLU A 246 3.14 -31.87 3.67
N ASN A 247 4.09 -31.85 2.73
CA ASN A 247 4.91 -30.70 2.39
C ASN A 247 5.44 -30.80 0.95
N VAL A 248 6.17 -29.76 0.53
CA VAL A 248 6.77 -29.68 -0.81
C VAL A 248 7.83 -30.76 -1.00
N GLU A 249 8.62 -31.03 0.03
CA GLU A 249 9.68 -32.05 0.02
C GLU A 249 9.12 -33.44 -0.29
N ALA A 250 7.97 -33.81 0.27
CA ALA A 250 7.33 -35.10 -0.02
C ALA A 250 6.92 -35.26 -1.50
N ILE A 251 6.52 -34.18 -2.17
CA ILE A 251 6.25 -34.18 -3.62
C ILE A 251 7.54 -34.47 -4.40
N LEU A 252 8.64 -33.83 -3.98
CA LEU A 252 9.95 -33.94 -4.63
C LEU A 252 10.59 -35.30 -4.37
N ASP A 253 10.42 -35.85 -3.16
CA ASP A 253 10.85 -37.19 -2.78
C ASP A 253 10.14 -38.24 -3.65
N GLU A 254 8.84 -38.10 -3.90
CA GLU A 254 8.10 -39.00 -4.81
C GLU A 254 8.59 -38.88 -6.26
N ARG A 255 8.90 -37.66 -6.74
CA ARG A 255 9.27 -37.40 -8.14
C ARG A 255 10.71 -37.75 -8.49
N PHE A 256 11.64 -37.44 -7.61
CA PHE A 256 13.08 -37.50 -7.87
C PHE A 256 13.83 -38.44 -6.91
N GLY A 257 13.22 -38.81 -5.78
CA GLY A 257 13.87 -39.54 -4.71
C GLY A 257 14.57 -38.62 -3.71
N GLU A 258 14.60 -39.05 -2.45
CA GLU A 258 15.23 -38.32 -1.35
C GLU A 258 16.73 -38.05 -1.66
N GLY A 259 17.15 -36.78 -1.51
CA GLY A 259 18.52 -36.35 -1.76
C GLY A 259 18.92 -36.15 -3.24
N ASN A 260 18.02 -36.42 -4.19
CA ASN A 260 18.29 -36.27 -5.63
C ASN A 260 17.80 -34.94 -6.22
N TYR A 261 17.39 -33.98 -5.38
CA TYR A 261 16.96 -32.66 -5.81
C TYR A 261 17.60 -31.55 -4.98
N LYS A 262 17.61 -30.35 -5.56
CA LYS A 262 17.95 -29.11 -4.87
C LYS A 262 16.71 -28.22 -4.88
N LEU A 263 16.22 -27.89 -3.68
CA LEU A 263 15.11 -26.98 -3.49
C LEU A 263 15.61 -25.53 -3.47
N VAL A 264 14.98 -24.66 -4.27
CA VAL A 264 15.17 -23.21 -4.21
C VAL A 264 13.83 -22.58 -3.88
N ASN A 265 13.74 -22.02 -2.68
CA ASN A 265 12.56 -21.27 -2.26
C ASN A 265 12.74 -19.82 -2.71
N MET A 266 11.79 -19.30 -3.46
CA MET A 266 11.79 -17.90 -3.86
C MET A 266 11.50 -17.03 -2.64
N GLU A 267 12.46 -16.18 -2.28
CA GLU A 267 12.25 -15.17 -1.24
C GLU A 267 11.42 -14.01 -1.81
N ILE A 268 10.32 -13.70 -1.14
CA ILE A 268 9.55 -12.47 -1.36
C ILE A 268 10.43 -11.32 -0.86
N ASN A 269 10.56 -10.25 -1.65
CA ASN A 269 11.38 -9.12 -1.23
C ASN A 269 10.68 -8.40 -0.06
N TRP A 270 11.45 -7.91 0.92
CA TRP A 270 10.89 -7.21 2.09
C TRP A 270 9.96 -6.05 1.73
N ALA A 271 10.19 -5.40 0.58
CA ALA A 271 9.33 -4.34 0.06
C ALA A 271 7.93 -4.84 -0.37
N GLU A 272 7.85 -6.03 -0.95
CA GLU A 272 6.59 -6.67 -1.37
C GLU A 272 5.78 -7.08 -0.13
N GLU A 273 6.42 -7.74 0.84
CA GLU A 273 5.82 -8.12 2.12
C GLU A 273 5.30 -6.90 2.89
N THR A 274 6.13 -5.85 2.98
CA THR A 274 5.75 -4.60 3.65
C THR A 274 4.57 -3.92 2.96
N GLY A 275 4.55 -3.89 1.63
CA GLY A 275 3.46 -3.28 0.87
C GLY A 275 2.12 -3.97 1.08
N LEU A 276 2.10 -5.31 1.07
CA LEU A 276 0.91 -6.11 1.35
C LEU A 276 0.40 -5.89 2.79
N TRP A 277 1.31 -5.90 3.77
CA TRP A 277 0.96 -5.61 5.16
C TRP A 277 0.41 -4.18 5.34
N LEU A 278 1.03 -3.18 4.70
CA LEU A 278 0.58 -1.79 4.74
C LEU A 278 -0.83 -1.63 4.15
N ASN A 279 -1.18 -2.35 3.09
CA ASN A 279 -2.53 -2.30 2.53
C ASN A 279 -3.59 -2.79 3.54
N GLY A 280 -3.28 -3.86 4.30
CA GLY A 280 -4.16 -4.36 5.36
C GLY A 280 -4.46 -3.32 6.45
N ILE A 281 -3.56 -2.37 6.70
CA ILE A 281 -3.73 -1.28 7.66
C ILE A 281 -3.98 0.09 6.99
N ALA A 282 -4.26 0.12 5.68
CA ALA A 282 -4.45 1.35 4.92
C ALA A 282 -5.47 2.33 5.51
N PRO A 283 -6.62 1.90 6.08
CA PRO A 283 -7.57 2.82 6.73
C PRO A 283 -6.93 3.57 7.91
N ILE A 284 -6.07 2.92 8.69
CA ILE A 284 -5.38 3.53 9.84
C ILE A 284 -4.35 4.54 9.35
N ILE A 285 -3.57 4.20 8.32
CA ILE A 285 -2.57 5.09 7.71
C ILE A 285 -3.26 6.36 7.20
N LEU A 286 -4.37 6.21 6.46
CA LEU A 286 -5.17 7.32 5.96
C LEU A 286 -5.70 8.19 7.11
N SER A 287 -6.25 7.58 8.16
CA SER A 287 -6.78 8.33 9.30
C SER A 287 -5.70 9.13 10.03
N ILE A 288 -4.53 8.55 10.28
CA ILE A 288 -3.42 9.26 10.94
C ILE A 288 -2.92 10.39 10.04
N GLY A 289 -2.77 10.13 8.73
CA GLY A 289 -2.38 11.15 7.76
C GLY A 289 -3.31 12.37 7.75
N LEU A 290 -4.62 12.14 7.74
CA LEU A 290 -5.63 13.19 7.83
C LEU A 290 -5.57 13.96 9.15
N VAL A 291 -5.36 13.27 10.28
CA VAL A 291 -5.21 13.93 11.60
C VAL A 291 -3.95 14.80 11.65
N CYS A 292 -2.83 14.35 11.10
CA CYS A 292 -1.61 15.15 11.02
C CYS A 292 -1.82 16.44 10.23
N ILE A 293 -2.47 16.36 9.06
CA ILE A 293 -2.84 17.55 8.26
C ILE A 293 -3.79 18.46 9.06
N PHE A 294 -4.77 17.90 9.77
CA PHE A 294 -5.69 18.68 10.59
C PHE A 294 -4.99 19.42 11.74
N VAL A 295 -4.03 18.77 12.41
CA VAL A 295 -3.24 19.39 13.48
C VAL A 295 -2.45 20.57 12.93
N GLU A 296 -1.80 20.42 11.78
CA GLU A 296 -1.06 21.49 11.10
C GLU A 296 -1.93 22.75 10.89
N PHE A 297 -3.17 22.59 10.42
CA PHE A 297 -4.11 23.71 10.26
C PHE A 297 -4.49 24.41 11.58
N LYS A 298 -4.44 23.71 12.71
CA LYS A 298 -4.79 24.24 14.04
C LYS A 298 -3.60 24.83 14.77
N THR A 299 -2.39 24.37 14.49
CA THR A 299 -1.16 24.85 15.11
C THR A 299 -0.47 25.87 14.21
N PRO A 300 -0.49 27.17 14.54
CA PRO A 300 0.40 28.12 13.88
C PRO A 300 1.85 27.75 14.24
N GLY A 301 2.61 27.19 13.30
CA GLY A 301 3.92 26.62 13.58
C GLY A 301 4.52 25.87 12.40
N PHE A 302 5.71 25.27 12.61
CA PHE A 302 6.53 24.65 11.56
C PHE A 302 5.89 23.36 11.00
N GLY A 303 5.89 23.25 9.67
CA GLY A 303 5.17 22.29 8.80
C GLY A 303 5.40 20.78 8.95
N ILE A 304 5.88 20.31 10.11
CA ILE A 304 6.22 18.90 10.33
C ILE A 304 4.98 18.01 10.26
N PHE A 305 3.85 18.42 10.85
CA PHE A 305 2.64 17.60 10.83
C PHE A 305 2.04 17.57 9.43
N GLY A 306 2.11 18.67 8.69
CA GLY A 306 1.76 18.71 7.27
C GLY A 306 2.61 17.75 6.42
N VAL A 307 3.94 17.78 6.56
CA VAL A 307 4.85 16.87 5.83
C VAL A 307 4.63 15.42 6.23
N LEU A 308 4.49 15.13 7.53
CA LEU A 308 4.22 13.77 8.02
C LEU A 308 2.89 13.25 7.48
N GLY A 309 1.85 14.09 7.48
CA GLY A 309 0.55 13.75 6.92
C GLY A 309 0.64 13.46 5.42
N LEU A 310 1.38 14.27 4.66
CA LEU A 310 1.62 14.03 3.24
C LEU A 310 2.37 12.72 2.99
N VAL A 311 3.43 12.44 3.77
CA VAL A 311 4.18 11.17 3.67
C VAL A 311 3.27 9.97 3.93
N LEU A 312 2.42 10.03 4.96
CA LEU A 312 1.46 8.96 5.25
C LEU A 312 0.43 8.77 4.12
N LEU A 313 -0.02 9.85 3.48
CA LEU A 313 -0.90 9.74 2.31
C LEU A 313 -0.16 9.11 1.11
N LEU A 314 1.10 9.45 0.89
CA LEU A 314 1.92 8.80 -0.16
C LEU A 314 2.14 7.32 0.13
N ILE A 315 2.36 6.95 1.40
CA ILE A 315 2.44 5.54 1.83
C ILE A 315 1.10 4.83 1.60
N PHE A 316 -0.03 5.48 1.86
CA PHE A 316 -1.35 4.93 1.56
C PHE A 316 -1.49 4.59 0.06
N PHE A 317 -1.20 5.53 -0.84
CA PHE A 317 -1.24 5.27 -2.29
C PHE A 317 -0.23 4.18 -2.70
N GLY A 318 0.99 4.21 -2.14
CA GLY A 318 1.99 3.18 -2.37
C GLY A 318 1.52 1.78 -1.93
N SER A 319 0.82 1.69 -0.80
CA SER A 319 0.28 0.40 -0.33
C SER A 319 -0.84 -0.12 -1.22
N LYS A 320 -1.70 0.76 -1.76
CA LYS A 320 -2.74 0.38 -2.72
C LYS A 320 -2.16 -0.01 -4.07
N TYR A 321 -1.09 0.67 -4.51
CA TYR A 321 -0.34 0.30 -5.72
C TYR A 321 0.33 -1.07 -5.58
N VAL A 322 0.98 -1.32 -4.43
CA VAL A 322 1.57 -2.64 -4.13
C VAL A 322 0.52 -3.69 -3.78
N ALA A 323 -0.75 -3.34 -3.58
CA ALA A 323 -1.85 -4.31 -3.58
C ALA A 323 -2.48 -4.47 -4.97
N GLY A 324 -2.09 -3.60 -5.91
CA GLY A 324 -2.64 -3.48 -7.25
C GLY A 324 -4.10 -3.03 -7.32
N LEU A 325 -4.59 -2.38 -6.27
CA LEU A 325 -5.92 -1.74 -6.22
C LEU A 325 -5.93 -0.34 -6.83
N ALA A 326 -4.76 0.28 -6.98
CA ALA A 326 -4.62 1.63 -7.51
C ALA A 326 -3.45 1.69 -8.51
N GLY A 327 -3.63 2.44 -9.59
CA GLY A 327 -2.59 2.77 -10.54
C GLY A 327 -1.72 3.97 -10.14
N GLN A 328 -0.98 4.49 -11.12
CA GLN A 328 -0.22 5.74 -10.96
C GLN A 328 -1.11 6.98 -11.16
N GLU A 329 -2.30 6.79 -11.73
CA GLU A 329 -3.22 7.85 -12.16
C GLU A 329 -3.81 8.57 -10.94
N GLU A 330 -4.25 7.78 -9.96
CA GLU A 330 -4.84 8.21 -8.70
C GLU A 330 -3.86 9.08 -7.93
N LEU A 331 -2.59 8.66 -7.86
CA LEU A 331 -1.53 9.47 -7.25
C LEU A 331 -1.29 10.78 -8.02
N LEU A 332 -1.31 10.75 -9.35
CA LEU A 332 -1.16 11.96 -10.17
C LEU A 332 -2.31 12.95 -9.95
N PHE A 333 -3.56 12.48 -9.92
CA PHE A 333 -4.73 13.31 -9.62
C PHE A 333 -4.71 13.85 -8.19
N PHE A 334 -4.26 13.07 -7.22
CA PHE A 334 -4.05 13.53 -5.86
C PHE A 334 -3.04 14.68 -5.79
N LEU A 335 -1.87 14.51 -6.41
CA LEU A 335 -0.81 15.52 -6.43
C LEU A 335 -1.24 16.78 -7.19
N LEU A 336 -1.94 16.62 -8.32
CA LEU A 336 -2.53 17.74 -9.06
C LEU A 336 -3.53 18.50 -8.18
N GLY A 337 -4.38 17.78 -7.45
CA GLY A 337 -5.33 18.36 -6.51
C GLY A 337 -4.63 19.15 -5.41
N ALA A 338 -3.58 18.58 -4.81
CA ALA A 338 -2.76 19.25 -3.80
C ALA A 338 -2.09 20.52 -4.37
N CYS A 339 -1.57 20.48 -5.59
CA CYS A 339 -1.02 21.65 -6.27
C CYS A 339 -2.07 22.76 -6.46
N LEU A 340 -3.31 22.44 -6.86
CA LEU A 340 -4.37 23.42 -7.01
C LEU A 340 -4.78 24.07 -5.67
N VAL A 341 -4.77 23.31 -4.58
CA VAL A 341 -4.97 23.86 -3.23
C VAL A 341 -3.83 24.83 -2.87
N LEU A 342 -2.58 24.48 -3.16
CA LEU A 342 -1.44 25.38 -2.92
C LEU A 342 -1.53 26.66 -3.75
N VAL A 343 -1.96 26.57 -5.02
CA VAL A 343 -2.18 27.75 -5.88
C VAL A 343 -3.20 28.69 -5.26
N GLU A 344 -4.32 28.18 -4.74
CA GLU A 344 -5.30 29.03 -4.06
C GLU A 344 -4.73 29.69 -2.80
N VAL A 345 -4.00 28.92 -1.99
CA VAL A 345 -3.45 29.42 -0.71
C VAL A 345 -2.38 30.49 -0.93
N PHE A 346 -1.55 30.39 -1.97
CA PHE A 346 -0.40 31.29 -2.17
C PHE A 346 -0.55 32.32 -3.29
N LEU A 347 -1.24 31.98 -4.38
CA LEU A 347 -1.30 32.83 -5.58
C LEU A 347 -2.64 33.54 -5.73
N THR A 348 -3.76 32.88 -5.40
CA THR A 348 -5.11 33.45 -5.56
C THR A 348 -5.96 33.42 -4.29
N PRO A 349 -5.50 33.92 -3.13
CA PRO A 349 -6.31 33.85 -1.91
C PRO A 349 -7.69 34.50 -2.09
N GLY A 350 -8.76 33.70 -1.92
CA GLY A 350 -10.14 34.17 -1.92
C GLY A 350 -10.93 33.91 -3.21
N LEU A 351 -10.33 33.30 -4.22
CA LEU A 351 -11.02 32.89 -5.46
C LEU A 351 -11.85 31.60 -5.23
N LEU A 352 -11.47 30.77 -4.27
CA LEU A 352 -12.06 29.49 -3.82
C LEU A 352 -12.13 28.37 -4.89
N LEU A 353 -12.13 28.70 -6.17
CA LEU A 353 -12.30 27.75 -7.27
C LEU A 353 -11.14 26.74 -7.38
N PRO A 354 -9.85 27.16 -7.47
CA PRO A 354 -8.74 26.21 -7.52
C PRO A 354 -8.69 25.33 -6.26
N GLY A 355 -8.92 25.90 -5.08
CA GLY A 355 -8.93 25.17 -3.82
C GLY A 355 -10.03 24.10 -3.76
N LEU A 356 -11.25 24.43 -4.20
CA LEU A 356 -12.36 23.47 -4.22
C LEU A 356 -12.13 22.34 -5.23
N VAL A 357 -11.71 22.68 -6.46
CA VAL A 357 -11.40 21.68 -7.49
C VAL A 357 -10.27 20.78 -7.00
N GLY A 358 -9.22 21.36 -6.41
CA GLY A 358 -8.10 20.61 -5.85
C GLY A 358 -8.52 19.66 -4.74
N PHE A 359 -9.37 20.12 -3.80
CA PHE A 359 -9.92 19.29 -2.74
C PHE A 359 -10.75 18.12 -3.28
N VAL A 360 -11.62 18.37 -4.27
CA VAL A 360 -12.43 17.33 -4.91
C VAL A 360 -11.55 16.30 -5.60
N LEU A 361 -10.48 16.73 -6.29
CA LEU A 361 -9.51 15.82 -6.90
C LEU A 361 -8.79 14.97 -5.85
N MET A 362 -8.37 15.57 -4.73
CA MET A 362 -7.72 14.83 -3.64
C MET A 362 -8.66 13.79 -3.02
N VAL A 363 -9.88 14.17 -2.63
CA VAL A 363 -10.85 13.22 -2.06
C VAL A 363 -11.25 12.16 -3.08
N GLY A 364 -11.50 12.57 -4.33
CA GLY A 364 -11.84 11.68 -5.44
C GLY A 364 -10.74 10.66 -5.73
N SER A 365 -9.47 11.07 -5.69
CA SER A 365 -8.32 10.17 -5.89
C SER A 365 -8.13 9.16 -4.77
N ILE A 366 -8.32 9.58 -3.50
CA ILE A 366 -8.27 8.66 -2.35
C ILE A 366 -9.38 7.61 -2.47
N PHE A 367 -10.58 8.08 -2.82
CA PHE A 367 -11.72 7.19 -3.04
C PHE A 367 -11.46 6.26 -4.22
N TRP A 368 -10.98 6.77 -5.35
CA TRP A 368 -10.65 5.97 -6.54
C TRP A 368 -9.57 4.92 -6.24
N ALA A 369 -8.53 5.24 -5.47
CA ALA A 369 -7.52 4.27 -5.04
C ALA A 369 -8.05 3.14 -4.13
N MET A 370 -9.29 3.26 -3.63
CA MET A 370 -10.01 2.21 -2.92
C MET A 370 -10.99 1.45 -3.83
N VAL A 371 -11.39 2.04 -4.96
CA VAL A 371 -12.35 1.44 -5.89
C VAL A 371 -11.62 0.50 -6.82
N ASP A 372 -11.97 -0.78 -6.73
CA ASP A 372 -11.56 -1.81 -7.68
C ASP A 372 -12.34 -1.64 -9.00
N VAL A 373 -11.73 -0.93 -9.96
CA VAL A 373 -12.31 -0.69 -11.30
C VAL A 373 -11.54 -1.49 -12.35
N TRP A 374 -12.13 -2.60 -12.81
CA TRP A 374 -11.59 -3.37 -13.91
C TRP A 374 -12.06 -2.83 -15.28
N PRO A 375 -11.17 -2.66 -16.27
CA PRO A 375 -11.55 -2.27 -17.62
C PRO A 375 -12.11 -3.48 -18.39
N THR A 376 -13.36 -3.88 -18.12
CA THR A 376 -14.11 -4.73 -19.05
C THR A 376 -14.68 -3.89 -20.20
N PRO A 377 -14.85 -4.46 -21.41
CA PRO A 377 -15.50 -3.77 -22.54
C PRO A 377 -16.92 -3.27 -22.24
N ASP A 378 -17.57 -3.87 -21.23
CA ASP A 378 -18.95 -3.58 -20.79
C ASP A 378 -18.96 -3.11 -19.30
N PHE A 379 -17.95 -2.37 -18.82
CA PHE A 379 -17.98 -1.80 -17.46
C PHE A 379 -19.10 -0.77 -17.35
N GLU A 380 -20.14 -1.09 -16.58
CA GLU A 380 -21.20 -0.15 -16.20
C GLU A 380 -21.01 0.31 -14.75
N TRP A 381 -21.14 1.62 -14.53
CA TRP A 381 -21.02 2.24 -13.22
C TRP A 381 -22.21 1.86 -12.33
N GLU A 382 -22.09 0.75 -11.60
CA GLU A 382 -23.09 0.30 -10.62
C GLU A 382 -22.74 0.75 -9.19
N MET A 383 -23.77 1.06 -8.41
CA MET A 383 -23.61 1.53 -7.01
C MET A 383 -22.98 0.47 -6.08
N GLU A 384 -22.96 -0.80 -6.47
CA GLU A 384 -22.32 -1.86 -5.68
C GLU A 384 -20.80 -1.77 -5.69
N VAL A 385 -20.19 -1.30 -6.78
CA VAL A 385 -18.73 -1.11 -6.92
C VAL A 385 -18.24 -0.05 -5.93
N PHE A 386 -19.08 0.95 -5.64
CA PHE A 386 -18.76 2.04 -4.72
C PHE A 386 -19.01 1.73 -3.25
N ARG A 387 -19.80 0.68 -2.93
CA ARG A 387 -20.22 0.42 -1.55
C ARG A 387 -19.05 0.02 -0.62
N PRO A 388 -18.18 -0.97 -0.95
CA PRO A 388 -17.04 -1.29 -0.10
C PRO A 388 -16.06 -0.10 0.08
N PRO A 389 -15.62 0.59 -1.00
CA PRO A 389 -14.78 1.78 -0.88
C PRO A 389 -15.42 2.89 -0.03
N LEU A 390 -16.74 3.07 -0.14
CA LEU A 390 -17.47 4.04 0.68
C LEU A 390 -17.44 3.66 2.16
N TRP A 391 -17.54 2.37 2.48
CA TRP A 391 -17.46 1.89 3.86
C TRP A 391 -16.05 2.05 4.43
N GLU A 392 -15.00 1.72 3.67
CA GLU A 392 -13.61 1.95 4.06
C GLU A 392 -13.32 3.45 4.26
N MET A 393 -13.81 4.30 3.36
CA MET A 393 -13.67 5.74 3.48
C MET A 393 -14.42 6.26 4.72
N LEU A 394 -15.64 5.77 4.99
CA LEU A 394 -16.38 6.14 6.20
C LEU A 394 -15.68 5.69 7.48
N GLN A 395 -15.09 4.48 7.50
CA GLN A 395 -14.31 3.99 8.62
C GLN A 395 -13.06 4.83 8.86
N SER A 396 -12.30 5.15 7.80
CA SER A 396 -11.10 5.97 7.90
C SER A 396 -11.42 7.41 8.34
N VAL A 397 -12.48 8.02 7.82
CA VAL A 397 -12.94 9.35 8.25
C VAL A 397 -13.46 9.30 9.68
N GLY A 398 -14.25 8.29 10.05
CA GLY A 398 -14.76 8.11 11.42
C GLY A 398 -13.62 7.94 12.43
N LEU A 399 -12.62 7.14 12.10
CA LEU A 399 -11.41 6.96 12.91
C LEU A 399 -10.58 8.25 12.98
N ALA A 400 -10.44 8.98 11.88
CA ALA A 400 -9.76 10.27 11.86
C ALA A 400 -10.48 11.30 12.75
N LEU A 401 -11.81 11.34 12.73
CA LEU A 401 -12.61 12.22 13.58
C LEU A 401 -12.48 11.84 15.06
N ALA A 402 -12.53 10.55 15.40
CA ALA A 402 -12.34 10.07 16.75
C ALA A 402 -10.94 10.42 17.28
N MET A 403 -9.90 10.15 16.50
CA MET A 403 -8.52 10.53 16.83
C MET A 403 -8.35 12.04 16.91
N GLY A 404 -8.92 12.80 15.97
CA GLY A 404 -8.90 14.26 15.97
C GLY A 404 -9.57 14.85 17.21
N PHE A 405 -10.70 14.28 17.66
CA PHE A 405 -11.36 14.66 18.90
C PHE A 405 -10.49 14.38 20.12
N ILE A 406 -9.86 13.21 20.18
CA ILE A 406 -8.90 12.84 21.25
C ILE A 406 -7.73 13.83 21.26
N VAL A 407 -7.16 14.14 20.10
CA VAL A 407 -6.07 15.11 19.95
C VAL A 407 -6.52 16.49 20.41
N LEU A 408 -7.67 17.01 19.97
CA LEU A 408 -8.20 18.29 20.45
C LEU A 408 -8.44 18.31 21.96
N ARG A 409 -8.79 17.16 22.56
CA ARG A 409 -9.07 17.06 24.00
C ARG A 409 -7.81 16.94 24.86
N ILE A 410 -6.78 16.26 24.36
CA ILE A 410 -5.55 15.92 25.09
C ILE A 410 -4.41 16.87 24.75
N LEU A 411 -4.20 17.16 23.47
CA LEU A 411 -3.04 17.92 22.96
C LEU A 411 -2.87 19.30 23.64
N PRO A 412 -3.93 20.09 23.91
CA PRO A 412 -3.79 21.37 24.62
C PRO A 412 -3.21 21.26 26.03
N HIS A 413 -3.30 20.08 26.66
CA HIS A 413 -2.76 19.80 28.00
C HIS A 413 -1.33 19.23 27.95
N THR A 414 -0.77 19.01 26.75
CA THR A 414 0.58 18.46 26.57
C THR A 414 1.63 19.57 26.44
N PRO A 415 2.88 19.33 26.90
CA PRO A 415 3.97 20.30 26.79
C PRO A 415 4.38 20.58 25.32
N LEU A 416 4.09 19.65 24.41
CA LEU A 416 4.32 19.81 22.97
C LEU A 416 3.50 20.98 22.40
N TRP A 417 2.22 21.10 22.77
CA TRP A 417 1.34 22.20 22.33
C TRP A 417 1.82 23.57 22.80
N GLN A 418 2.33 23.64 24.04
CA GLN A 418 2.87 24.87 24.62
C GLN A 418 4.20 25.31 23.98
N SER A 419 4.94 24.39 23.36
CA SER A 419 6.15 24.69 22.59
C SER A 419 5.87 25.07 21.13
N LEU A 420 4.77 24.55 20.55
CA LEU A 420 4.37 24.78 19.15
C LEU A 420 3.62 26.09 18.99
N ILE A 421 2.73 26.43 19.92
CA ILE A 421 2.24 27.80 20.07
C ILE A 421 3.36 28.55 20.77
N LEU A 422 4.34 29.00 19.99
CA LEU A 422 5.23 30.05 20.43
C LEU A 422 4.32 31.16 20.96
N LYS A 423 4.34 31.39 22.28
CA LYS A 423 3.74 32.58 22.88
C LYS A 423 4.10 33.70 21.93
N GLU A 424 3.11 34.38 21.37
CA GLU A 424 3.25 35.70 20.80
C GLU A 424 3.86 36.58 21.90
N THR A 425 5.18 36.47 22.02
CA THR A 425 6.03 37.40 22.70
C THR A 425 6.30 38.41 21.59
N VAL A 426 5.26 39.19 21.29
CA VAL A 426 5.40 40.37 20.47
C VAL A 426 6.34 41.28 21.23
N GLY A 427 7.58 41.35 20.73
CA GLY A 427 8.48 42.48 20.91
C GLY A 427 9.35 42.47 22.15
N GLY A 428 10.66 42.28 21.94
CA GLY A 428 11.67 42.83 22.82
C GLY A 428 12.47 41.79 23.60
N SER A 429 13.57 41.37 23.00
CA SER A 429 14.71 40.81 23.72
C SER A 429 15.11 41.71 24.89
N VAL A 430 14.91 41.26 26.13
CA VAL A 430 15.82 41.59 27.23
C VAL A 430 15.98 40.35 28.11
N ASP A 431 17.24 39.98 28.29
CA ASP A 431 17.72 38.85 29.05
C ASP A 431 17.27 38.81 30.51
N PHE A 432 17.23 37.57 30.96
CA PHE A 432 17.05 37.03 32.30
C PHE A 432 17.74 37.82 33.44
N SER A 433 16.97 38.30 34.41
CA SER A 433 17.27 38.03 35.83
C SER A 433 16.08 38.39 36.75
N THR A 434 15.70 37.39 37.56
CA THR A 434 14.82 37.39 38.73
C THR A 434 13.29 37.34 38.56
N PRO A 435 12.59 36.58 39.45
CA PRO A 435 11.26 36.05 39.21
C PRO A 435 10.17 36.90 39.88
N SER A 436 9.12 37.24 39.13
CA SER A 436 7.78 37.47 39.69
C SER A 436 6.76 37.68 38.59
N SER A 437 6.26 36.58 38.03
CA SER A 437 4.88 36.55 37.57
C SER A 437 3.98 36.63 38.80
N LEU A 438 3.00 37.55 38.76
CA LEU A 438 1.75 37.68 39.55
C LEU A 438 1.61 39.13 40.02
N THR A 439 0.52 39.80 39.57
CA THR A 439 0.01 41.13 39.99
C THR A 439 0.37 42.39 39.16
N SER A 440 0.23 42.37 37.84
CA SER A 440 0.43 43.57 36.99
C SER A 440 -0.82 44.45 36.76
N SER A 441 -2.02 44.05 37.18
CA SER A 441 -3.23 44.89 37.07
C SER A 441 -3.38 45.87 38.25
N ASN A 442 -3.11 45.43 39.48
CA ASN A 442 -3.26 46.28 40.68
C ASN A 442 -2.15 47.33 40.89
N GLN A 443 -0.98 47.20 40.23
CA GLN A 443 0.07 48.22 40.33
C GLN A 443 -0.11 49.38 39.36
N LYS A 444 -0.72 49.16 38.18
CA LYS A 444 -0.89 50.21 37.16
C LYS A 444 -1.89 51.29 37.59
N GLU A 445 -2.99 50.94 38.27
CA GLU A 445 -3.94 51.95 38.79
C GLU A 445 -3.29 52.93 39.80
N LYS A 446 -2.25 52.50 40.53
CA LYS A 446 -1.49 53.33 41.48
C LYS A 446 -0.45 54.27 40.84
N LEU A 447 -0.28 54.24 39.52
CA LEU A 447 0.69 55.08 38.82
C LEU A 447 0.09 56.38 38.28
N THR A 448 -1.24 56.51 38.27
CA THR A 448 -1.93 57.75 37.89
C THR A 448 -1.55 58.88 38.86
N GLY A 449 -1.11 60.02 38.33
CA GLY A 449 -0.63 61.18 39.11
C GLY A 449 0.84 61.11 39.55
N LYS A 450 1.58 60.05 39.20
CA LYS A 450 3.03 60.00 39.45
C LYS A 450 3.82 60.74 38.38
N PHE A 451 4.99 61.23 38.79
CA PHE A 451 5.93 61.93 37.92
C PHE A 451 7.05 60.99 37.45
N GLY A 452 7.49 61.19 36.22
CA GLY A 452 8.56 60.44 35.59
C GLY A 452 9.38 61.28 34.63
N ILE A 453 10.31 60.64 33.93
CA ILE A 453 11.16 61.25 32.90
C ILE A 453 11.08 60.43 31.63
N THR A 454 11.03 61.09 30.47
CA THR A 454 11.10 60.41 29.17
C THR A 454 12.48 59.79 28.92
N VAL A 455 12.53 58.49 28.65
CA VAL A 455 13.77 57.75 28.29
C VAL A 455 14.02 57.83 26.79
N THR A 456 12.94 57.79 26.01
CA THR A 456 12.95 58.06 24.57
C THR A 456 12.02 59.23 24.25
N GLU A 457 12.15 59.79 23.06
CA GLU A 457 11.26 60.84 22.59
C GLU A 457 9.85 60.27 22.36
N LEU A 458 8.81 60.93 22.90
CA LEU A 458 7.42 60.48 22.73
C LEU A 458 6.77 61.18 21.54
N PHE A 459 6.41 60.44 20.48
CA PHE A 459 5.63 60.95 19.34
C PHE A 459 4.84 59.85 18.57
N PRO A 460 3.58 59.58 18.93
CA PRO A 460 3.01 59.82 20.24
C PRO A 460 3.52 58.81 21.28
N GLY A 461 4.15 57.69 20.88
CA GLY A 461 4.61 56.63 21.79
C GLY A 461 6.13 56.66 22.07
N GLY A 462 6.54 56.03 23.17
CA GLY A 462 7.93 55.75 23.56
C GLY A 462 8.03 55.31 25.03
N GLU A 463 9.24 55.35 25.60
CA GLU A 463 9.52 54.84 26.95
C GLU A 463 9.68 55.99 27.96
N ILE A 464 9.14 55.78 29.16
CA ILE A 464 9.31 56.65 30.33
C ILE A 464 9.88 55.85 31.50
N GLU A 465 10.51 56.56 32.44
CA GLU A 465 10.99 56.01 33.71
C GLU A 465 10.26 56.66 34.88
N ILE A 466 9.67 55.84 35.75
CA ILE A 466 8.99 56.25 36.98
C ILE A 466 9.56 55.40 38.11
N GLU A 467 10.09 56.02 39.16
CA GLU A 467 10.65 55.33 40.34
C GLU A 467 11.69 54.24 39.98
N GLY A 468 12.52 54.49 38.96
CA GLY A 468 13.57 53.55 38.51
C GLY A 468 13.08 52.38 37.67
N LYS A 469 11.79 52.36 37.27
CA LYS A 469 11.20 51.35 36.39
C LYS A 469 10.76 51.96 35.06
N ARG A 470 11.00 51.24 33.96
CA ARG A 470 10.62 51.67 32.62
C ARG A 470 9.22 51.18 32.26
N PHE A 471 8.48 52.05 31.58
CA PHE A 471 7.13 51.78 31.10
C PHE A 471 6.95 52.34 29.69
N ASP A 472 6.14 51.66 28.87
CA ASP A 472 5.66 52.20 27.60
C ASP A 472 4.58 53.26 27.86
N ALA A 473 4.73 54.40 27.19
CA ALA A 473 3.85 55.53 27.37
C ALA A 473 3.53 56.25 26.06
N ARG A 474 2.40 56.96 26.09
CA ARG A 474 1.88 57.76 24.99
C ARG A 474 1.62 59.19 25.43
N SER A 475 2.11 60.16 24.68
CA SER A 475 1.84 61.58 24.88
C SER A 475 0.37 61.91 24.59
N THR A 476 -0.26 62.67 25.49
CA THR A 476 -1.61 63.24 25.31
C THR A 476 -1.63 64.35 24.26
N LEU A 477 -0.56 65.12 24.14
CA LEU A 477 -0.48 66.31 23.29
C LEU A 477 0.96 66.58 22.86
N GLY A 478 1.20 66.54 21.55
CA GLY A 478 2.46 66.93 20.95
C GLY A 478 3.64 66.00 21.24
N LYS A 479 4.80 66.42 20.77
CA LYS A 479 6.08 65.73 20.86
C LYS A 479 6.76 66.06 22.19
N ILE A 480 7.15 65.05 22.97
CA ILE A 480 7.87 65.23 24.25
C ILE A 480 9.32 64.76 24.06
N PRO A 481 10.33 65.65 24.08
CA PRO A 481 11.74 65.29 23.97
C PRO A 481 12.20 64.34 25.07
N LYS A 482 13.26 63.58 24.78
CA LYS A 482 13.95 62.75 25.77
C LYS A 482 14.49 63.58 26.93
N GLY A 483 14.35 63.07 28.16
CA GLY A 483 14.82 63.72 29.38
C GLY A 483 13.86 64.74 29.99
N GLN A 484 12.65 64.90 29.44
CA GLN A 484 11.64 65.83 29.97
C GLN A 484 10.84 65.17 31.10
N LYS A 485 10.50 65.97 32.12
CA LYS A 485 9.62 65.55 33.21
C LYS A 485 8.17 65.44 32.72
N ILE A 486 7.52 64.35 33.08
CA ILE A 486 6.14 64.05 32.69
C ILE A 486 5.29 63.67 33.90
N GLU A 487 3.98 63.77 33.76
CA GLU A 487 2.99 63.26 34.71
C GLU A 487 2.09 62.22 34.02
N VAL A 488 1.79 61.13 34.71
CA VAL A 488 0.85 60.10 34.24
C VAL A 488 -0.58 60.58 34.45
N VAL A 489 -1.28 60.83 33.34
CA VAL A 489 -2.67 61.32 33.32
C VAL A 489 -3.66 60.16 33.40
N LYS A 490 -3.35 59.04 32.75
CA LYS A 490 -4.24 57.87 32.69
C LYS A 490 -3.44 56.61 32.45
N CYS A 491 -3.85 55.51 33.08
CA CYS A 491 -3.29 54.18 32.81
C CYS A 491 -4.25 53.39 31.93
N THR A 492 -3.77 52.81 30.81
CA THR A 492 -4.52 51.84 30.02
C THR A 492 -3.96 50.43 30.23
N GLU A 493 -4.62 49.43 29.65
CA GLU A 493 -4.16 48.04 29.72
C GLU A 493 -2.78 47.86 29.05
N PHE A 494 -2.53 48.60 27.98
CA PHE A 494 -1.36 48.45 27.10
C PHE A 494 -0.29 49.55 27.28
N ASP A 495 -0.66 50.79 27.61
CA ASP A 495 0.26 51.93 27.72
C ASP A 495 -0.13 52.95 28.83
N LEU A 496 0.83 53.78 29.27
CA LEU A 496 0.59 54.92 30.16
C LEU A 496 0.39 56.20 29.36
N ILE A 497 -0.69 56.93 29.60
CA ILE A 497 -0.94 58.21 28.95
C ILE A 497 -0.34 59.33 29.80
N VAL A 498 0.57 60.10 29.22
CA VAL A 498 1.36 61.12 29.93
C VAL A 498 1.23 62.52 29.32
N ARG A 499 1.52 63.53 30.13
CA ARG A 499 1.64 64.93 29.69
C ARG A 499 2.96 65.54 30.14
N PRO A 500 3.55 66.48 29.39
CA PRO A 500 4.72 67.21 29.86
C PRO A 500 4.37 68.05 31.07
N LEU A 501 5.30 68.15 32.02
CA LEU A 501 5.26 69.18 33.04
C LEU A 501 5.88 70.44 32.46
N ASP A 502 5.10 71.52 32.42
CA ASP A 502 5.64 72.85 32.14
C ASP A 502 6.64 73.21 33.24
N SER A 503 7.77 73.77 32.84
CA SER A 503 8.93 74.03 33.71
C SER A 503 8.68 75.10 34.74
#